data_AF-A0A954VPE2-F1
#
_entry.id   AF-A0A954VPE2-F1
#
_cell.length_a   1.000
_cell.length_b   1.000
_cell.length_c   1.000
_cell.angle_alpha   90.00
_cell.angle_beta   90.00
_cell.angle_gamma   90.00
#
_symmetry.space_group_name_H-M   'P 1'
#
loop_
_entity.id
_entity.type
_entity.pdbx_description
1 polymer ?
#
loop_
_entity_poly.entity_id
_entity_poly.type
_entity_poly.pdbx_seq_one_letter_code
_entity_poly.pdbx_strand_id
1 'polypeptide(L)'
;MIVRDFDVDGRNDVIVSNAHNFGISFWHNEGLDEQGDVKFKESLIDDSYSQAHCLHLADLDGDGIPELVTGKRVRAHNGRDPGGTEPPVVKYYVWDTKAQNFRGHVIRQGDVGIGLQIRTADIDGDGDTDIVLAGKEGTQILFSQLK
;
A
#
# COMPACT_ATOMS: atom_id res chain seq x y z
N MET A 1 -1.73 8.05 3.76
CA MET A 1 -1.36 7.63 5.13
C MET A 1 -2.41 6.66 5.63
N ILE A 2 -1.99 5.64 6.37
CA ILE A 2 -2.84 4.67 7.07
C ILE A 2 -2.45 4.71 8.55
N VAL A 3 -3.43 4.59 9.44
CA VAL A 3 -3.24 4.53 10.89
C VAL A 3 -3.98 3.31 11.42
N ARG A 4 -3.25 2.36 12.02
CA ARG A 4 -3.79 1.08 12.51
C ARG A 4 -2.78 0.47 13.50
N ASP A 5 -3.28 -0.22 14.50
CA ASP A 5 -2.50 -1.12 15.37
C ASP A 5 -2.16 -2.40 14.58
N PHE A 6 -0.94 -2.50 14.04
CA PHE A 6 -0.53 -3.65 13.21
C PHE A 6 0.04 -4.80 14.03
N ASP A 7 0.73 -4.51 15.12
CA ASP A 7 1.35 -5.53 15.97
C ASP A 7 0.48 -5.97 17.17
N VAL A 8 -0.72 -5.38 17.30
CA VAL A 8 -1.76 -5.71 18.27
C VAL A 8 -1.32 -5.38 19.70
N ASP A 9 -0.52 -4.34 19.87
CA ASP A 9 -0.01 -3.88 21.16
C ASP A 9 -0.90 -2.82 21.84
N GLY A 10 -2.00 -2.42 21.18
CA GLY A 10 -2.94 -1.41 21.63
C GLY A 10 -2.58 0.03 21.25
N ARG A 11 -1.51 0.24 20.48
CA ARG A 11 -1.07 1.54 19.96
C ARG A 11 -1.21 1.56 18.45
N ASN A 12 -1.61 2.71 17.90
CA ASN A 12 -1.68 2.84 16.46
C ASN A 12 -0.29 3.12 15.87
N ASP A 13 0.07 2.35 14.86
CA ASP A 13 1.18 2.60 13.95
C ASP A 13 0.73 3.40 12.74
N VAL A 14 1.71 3.82 11.93
CA VAL A 14 1.45 4.64 10.74
C VAL A 14 2.17 4.08 9.53
N ILE A 15 1.48 4.01 8.38
CA ILE A 15 2.11 3.86 7.06
C ILE A 15 1.99 5.17 6.30
N VAL A 16 3.11 5.65 5.79
CA VAL A 16 3.20 6.84 4.93
C VAL A 16 3.95 6.52 3.65
N SER A 17 3.62 7.26 2.59
CA SER A 17 4.34 7.17 1.33
C SER A 17 4.88 8.54 0.94
N ASN A 18 6.08 8.55 0.37
CA ASN A 18 6.62 9.73 -0.29
C ASN A 18 6.00 9.82 -1.70
N ALA A 19 4.78 10.32 -1.79
CA ALA A 19 3.99 10.28 -3.01
C ALA A 19 4.63 11.04 -4.20
N HIS A 20 5.59 11.93 -3.97
CA HIS A 20 6.25 12.68 -5.05
C HIS A 20 7.69 12.18 -5.29
N ASN A 21 8.08 11.06 -4.67
CA ASN A 21 9.39 10.43 -4.82
C ASN A 21 9.27 8.90 -4.62
N PHE A 22 10.37 8.23 -4.31
CA PHE A 22 10.42 6.83 -3.88
C PHE A 22 10.25 6.73 -2.36
N GLY A 23 9.67 5.61 -1.91
CA GLY A 23 9.62 5.26 -0.49
C GLY A 23 8.19 5.14 0.06
N ILE A 24 7.95 4.02 0.71
CA ILE A 24 6.82 3.75 1.58
C ILE A 24 7.43 3.33 2.92
N SER A 25 7.06 4.03 3.99
CA SER A 25 7.61 3.81 5.33
C SER A 25 6.53 3.34 6.29
N PHE A 26 6.95 2.46 7.21
CA PHE A 26 6.20 2.06 8.39
C PHE A 26 6.79 2.76 9.61
N TRP A 27 5.96 3.39 10.42
CA TRP A 27 6.32 4.06 11.66
C TRP A 27 5.66 3.30 12.81
N HIS A 28 6.45 2.46 13.48
CA HIS A 28 6.04 1.65 14.62
C HIS A 28 5.98 2.50 15.88
N ASN A 29 4.86 2.50 16.59
CA ASN A 29 4.66 3.26 17.82
C ASN A 29 5.24 2.53 19.05
N GLU A 30 6.41 2.95 19.51
CA GLU A 30 7.09 2.36 20.67
C GLU A 30 6.58 2.90 22.02
N GLY A 31 5.48 3.67 22.02
CA GLY A 31 4.89 4.28 23.21
C GLY A 31 5.43 5.68 23.50
N LEU A 32 5.40 6.09 24.76
CA LEU A 32 5.89 7.39 25.20
C LEU A 32 7.37 7.32 25.59
N ASP A 33 8.13 8.35 25.25
CA ASP A 33 9.47 8.55 25.78
C ASP A 33 9.47 9.12 27.21
N GLU A 34 10.66 9.42 27.74
CA GLU A 34 10.83 9.98 29.09
C GLU A 34 10.20 11.38 29.25
N GLN A 35 10.00 12.09 28.14
CA GLN A 35 9.38 13.42 28.11
C GLN A 35 7.85 13.34 27.96
N GLY A 36 7.32 12.15 27.69
CA GLY A 36 5.89 11.93 27.45
C GLY A 36 5.46 12.14 26.00
N ASP A 37 6.40 12.26 25.07
CA ASP A 37 6.13 12.38 23.64
C ASP A 37 6.04 10.99 22.99
N VAL A 38 5.21 10.86 21.93
CA VAL A 38 5.07 9.58 21.22
C VAL A 38 6.33 9.30 20.40
N LYS A 39 6.94 8.13 20.65
CA LYS A 39 8.14 7.68 19.96
C LYS A 39 7.78 6.74 18.81
N PHE A 40 8.19 7.10 17.59
CA PHE A 40 8.09 6.23 16.43
C PHE A 40 9.45 5.68 16.01
N LYS A 41 9.49 4.40 15.66
CA LYS A 41 10.60 3.77 14.95
C LYS A 41 10.22 3.58 13.49
N GLU A 42 10.94 4.25 12.60
CA GLU A 42 10.72 4.14 11.16
C GLU A 42 11.46 2.93 10.55
N SER A 43 10.78 2.23 9.64
CA SER A 43 11.36 1.22 8.76
C SER A 43 10.83 1.37 7.32
N LEU A 44 11.64 0.97 6.34
CA LEU A 44 11.26 1.00 4.94
C LEU A 44 10.43 -0.24 4.58
N ILE A 45 9.28 -0.02 3.93
CA ILE A 45 8.46 -1.08 3.31
C ILE A 45 8.94 -1.35 1.88
N ASP A 46 9.02 -0.31 1.05
CA ASP A 46 9.40 -0.43 -0.36
C ASP A 46 9.85 0.92 -0.93
N ASP A 47 10.96 0.95 -1.65
CA ASP A 47 11.46 2.09 -2.44
C ASP A 47 11.72 1.70 -3.91
N SER A 48 11.24 0.53 -4.36
CA SER A 48 11.51 0.02 -5.70
C SER A 48 10.72 0.74 -6.80
N TYR A 49 9.78 1.62 -6.44
CA TYR A 49 9.01 2.44 -7.37
C TYR A 49 8.61 3.76 -6.72
N SER A 50 8.44 4.78 -7.54
CA SER A 50 7.99 6.10 -7.10
C SER A 50 6.49 6.28 -7.15
N GLN A 51 6.01 7.34 -6.52
CA GLN A 51 4.64 7.87 -6.67
C GLN A 51 3.52 6.96 -6.16
N ALA A 52 3.75 6.29 -5.02
CA ALA A 52 2.72 5.60 -4.24
C ALA A 52 1.71 6.60 -3.63
N HIS A 53 0.81 7.15 -4.45
CA HIS A 53 -0.11 8.21 -4.05
C HIS A 53 -1.32 7.73 -3.23
N CYS A 54 -1.72 6.47 -3.40
CA CYS A 54 -2.86 5.88 -2.71
C CYS A 54 -2.37 4.69 -1.90
N LEU A 55 -2.70 4.68 -0.61
CA LEU A 55 -2.50 3.54 0.29
C LEU A 55 -3.89 3.05 0.64
N HIS A 56 -4.16 1.76 0.44
CA HIS A 56 -5.46 1.15 0.68
C HIS A 56 -5.27 -0.14 1.47
N LEU A 57 -6.10 -0.39 2.48
CA LEU A 57 -6.11 -1.65 3.19
C LEU A 57 -7.29 -2.49 2.70
N ALA A 58 -7.04 -3.75 2.36
CA ALA A 58 -8.06 -4.73 2.00
C ALA A 58 -7.59 -6.13 2.39
N ASP A 59 -8.50 -6.93 2.92
CA ASP A 59 -8.28 -8.37 3.16
C ASP A 59 -8.38 -9.08 1.80
N LEU A 60 -7.22 -9.38 1.21
CA LEU A 60 -7.14 -9.94 -0.13
C LEU A 60 -7.14 -11.46 -0.14
N ASP A 61 -6.69 -12.10 0.94
CA ASP A 61 -6.61 -13.56 1.06
C ASP A 61 -7.65 -14.18 2.00
N GLY A 62 -8.49 -13.35 2.64
CA GLY A 62 -9.62 -13.79 3.45
C GLY A 62 -9.23 -14.24 4.85
N ASP A 63 -8.01 -13.95 5.31
CA ASP A 63 -7.55 -14.34 6.65
C ASP A 63 -8.03 -13.41 7.78
N GLY A 64 -8.70 -12.30 7.43
CA GLY A 64 -9.22 -11.29 8.35
C GLY A 64 -8.21 -10.18 8.69
N ILE A 65 -6.99 -10.21 8.13
CA ILE A 65 -5.93 -9.23 8.34
C ILE A 65 -5.68 -8.48 7.03
N PRO A 66 -6.22 -7.26 6.87
CA PRO A 66 -6.02 -6.50 5.63
C PRO A 66 -4.56 -6.26 5.24
N GLU A 67 -4.23 -6.60 3.99
CA GLU A 67 -3.00 -6.24 3.28
C GLU A 67 -2.99 -4.76 2.88
N LEU A 68 -1.80 -4.19 2.76
CA LEU A 68 -1.60 -2.90 2.10
C LEU A 68 -1.56 -3.09 0.58
N VAL A 69 -2.50 -2.47 -0.13
CA VAL A 69 -2.51 -2.36 -1.60
C VAL A 69 -2.08 -0.96 -2.02
N THR A 70 -1.11 -0.89 -2.92
CA THR A 70 -0.66 0.37 -3.52
C THR A 70 0.08 0.12 -4.85
N GLY A 71 0.63 1.16 -5.44
CA GLY A 71 1.34 1.07 -6.69
C GLY A 71 1.77 2.42 -7.22
N LYS A 72 2.26 2.44 -8.45
CA LYS A 72 2.74 3.65 -9.10
C LYS A 72 1.59 4.42 -9.74
N ARG A 73 1.44 5.70 -9.36
CA ARG A 73 0.65 6.66 -10.15
C ARG A 73 1.48 7.19 -11.31
N VAL A 74 1.35 6.57 -12.48
CA VAL A 74 2.13 6.95 -13.67
C VAL A 74 1.75 8.37 -14.12
N ARG A 75 2.79 9.16 -14.45
CA ARG A 75 2.70 10.56 -14.89
C ARG A 75 1.91 11.47 -13.94
N ALA A 76 1.96 11.29 -12.61
CA ALA A 76 1.22 12.08 -11.61
C ALA A 76 1.21 13.59 -11.91
N HIS A 77 2.31 14.29 -11.65
CA HIS A 77 2.52 15.71 -11.98
C HIS A 77 3.05 15.89 -13.41
N ASN A 78 2.37 15.26 -14.36
CA ASN A 78 2.73 15.23 -15.79
C ASN A 78 4.14 14.67 -16.04
N GLY A 79 4.56 13.71 -15.21
CA GLY A 79 5.84 13.00 -15.33
C GLY A 79 7.05 13.79 -14.81
N ARG A 80 6.85 14.89 -14.07
CA ARG A 80 7.94 15.71 -13.53
C ARG A 80 8.58 15.14 -12.25
N ASP A 81 7.85 14.32 -11.52
CA ASP A 81 8.37 13.68 -10.31
C ASP A 81 9.44 12.63 -10.69
N PRO A 82 10.39 12.32 -9.79
CA PRO A 82 11.29 11.18 -9.93
C PRO A 82 10.55 9.90 -10.31
N GLY A 83 11.07 9.17 -11.31
CA GLY A 83 10.42 7.98 -11.86
C GLY A 83 9.06 8.24 -12.51
N GLY A 84 8.68 9.50 -12.78
CA GLY A 84 7.39 9.94 -13.33
C GLY A 84 6.83 9.12 -14.48
N THR A 85 7.73 8.62 -15.33
CA THR A 85 7.44 7.91 -16.59
C THR A 85 7.90 6.45 -16.59
N GLU A 86 8.39 5.93 -15.47
CA GLU A 86 8.73 4.51 -15.37
C GLU A 86 7.48 3.64 -15.50
N PRO A 87 7.64 2.36 -15.89
CA PRO A 87 6.53 1.44 -16.05
C PRO A 87 5.64 1.37 -14.79
N PRO A 88 4.31 1.20 -14.97
CA PRO A 88 3.41 1.07 -13.84
C PRO A 88 3.65 -0.25 -13.09
N VAL A 89 3.30 -0.26 -11.81
CA VAL A 89 3.31 -1.45 -10.96
C VAL A 89 2.20 -1.33 -9.92
N VAL A 90 1.57 -2.46 -9.60
CA VAL A 90 0.65 -2.61 -8.47
C VAL A 90 1.16 -3.76 -7.61
N LYS A 91 1.27 -3.50 -6.30
CA LYS A 91 1.74 -4.47 -5.32
C LYS A 91 0.77 -4.53 -4.14
N TYR A 92 0.79 -5.65 -3.44
CA TYR A 92 0.27 -5.74 -2.08
C TYR A 92 1.39 -6.11 -1.10
N TYR A 93 1.18 -5.79 0.17
CA TYR A 93 2.12 -6.09 1.25
C TYR A 93 1.39 -6.71 2.41
N VAL A 94 1.88 -7.88 2.83
CA VAL A 94 1.40 -8.62 4.00
C VAL A 94 2.21 -8.21 5.22
N TRP A 95 1.54 -7.98 6.34
CA TRP A 95 2.21 -7.76 7.62
C TRP A 95 2.64 -9.10 8.24
N ASP A 96 3.93 -9.29 8.45
CA ASP A 96 4.47 -10.42 9.20
C ASP A 96 4.58 -10.05 10.69
N THR A 97 3.66 -10.56 11.49
CA THR A 97 3.60 -10.30 12.94
C THR A 97 4.85 -10.79 13.69
N LYS A 98 5.53 -11.85 13.22
CA LYS A 98 6.72 -12.40 13.88
C LYS A 98 7.95 -11.57 13.57
N ALA A 99 8.09 -11.15 12.30
CA ALA A 99 9.22 -10.34 11.86
C ALA A 99 9.02 -8.84 12.13
N GLN A 100 7.80 -8.42 12.46
CA GLN A 100 7.36 -7.02 12.57
C GLN A 100 7.76 -6.20 11.32
N ASN A 101 7.47 -6.74 10.15
CA ASN A 101 7.77 -6.09 8.88
C ASN A 101 6.72 -6.42 7.80
N PHE A 102 6.85 -5.74 6.66
CA PHE A 102 6.01 -5.99 5.49
C PHE A 102 6.74 -6.84 4.46
N ARG A 103 6.02 -7.83 3.90
CA ARG A 103 6.47 -8.61 2.75
C ARG A 103 5.68 -8.22 1.51
N GLY A 104 6.38 -7.71 0.49
CA GLY A 104 5.77 -7.24 -0.76
C GLY A 104 5.59 -8.32 -1.82
N HIS A 105 4.50 -8.22 -2.57
CA HIS A 105 4.12 -9.11 -3.67
C HIS A 105 3.63 -8.29 -4.87
N VAL A 106 4.02 -8.68 -6.09
CA VAL A 106 3.57 -7.99 -7.31
C VAL A 106 2.23 -8.57 -7.76
N ILE A 107 1.23 -7.70 -7.95
CA ILE A 107 -0.05 -8.05 -8.56
C ILE A 107 0.08 -7.91 -10.09
N ARG A 108 0.53 -6.74 -10.54
CA ARG A 108 0.71 -6.41 -11.97
C ARG A 108 1.90 -5.50 -12.18
N GLN A 109 2.53 -5.62 -13.35
CA GLN A 109 3.69 -4.83 -13.73
C GLN A 109 3.70 -4.56 -15.23
N GLY A 110 3.93 -3.30 -15.60
CA GLY A 110 4.13 -2.86 -16.99
C GLY A 110 2.86 -2.41 -17.72
N ASP A 111 1.68 -2.80 -17.26
CA ASP A 111 0.40 -2.56 -17.93
C ASP A 111 -0.62 -1.77 -17.09
N VAL A 112 -0.64 -1.99 -15.76
CA VAL A 112 -1.64 -1.44 -14.83
C VAL A 112 -0.97 -0.62 -13.74
N GLY A 113 -1.42 0.63 -13.59
CA GLY A 113 -1.00 1.56 -12.53
C GLY A 113 -2.17 1.98 -11.65
N ILE A 114 -1.87 2.75 -10.61
CA ILE A 114 -2.89 3.32 -9.72
C ILE A 114 -3.17 4.79 -10.06
N GLY A 115 -4.22 5.37 -9.50
CA GLY A 115 -4.38 6.82 -9.40
C GLY A 115 -4.41 7.31 -7.96
N LEU A 116 -5.42 8.10 -7.64
CA LEU A 116 -5.61 8.67 -6.31
C LEU A 116 -6.54 7.84 -5.44
N GLN A 117 -7.13 6.78 -6.00
CA GLN A 117 -8.10 5.95 -5.33
C GLN A 117 -7.94 4.50 -5.79
N ILE A 118 -7.99 3.61 -4.81
CA ILE A 118 -8.10 2.16 -4.95
C ILE A 118 -9.40 1.76 -4.24
N ARG A 119 -10.18 0.87 -4.84
CA ARG A 119 -11.37 0.30 -4.22
C ARG A 119 -11.31 -1.20 -4.33
N THR A 120 -11.88 -1.89 -3.35
CA THR A 120 -11.94 -3.34 -3.31
C THR A 120 -13.34 -3.80 -2.94
N ALA A 121 -13.78 -4.88 -3.54
CA ALA A 121 -15.05 -5.56 -3.31
C ALA A 121 -15.02 -6.90 -4.05
N ASP A 122 -15.85 -7.85 -3.65
CA ASP A 122 -16.22 -9.00 -4.48
C ASP A 122 -17.18 -8.50 -5.58
N ILE A 123 -16.67 -8.27 -6.79
CA ILE A 123 -17.41 -7.62 -7.88
C ILE A 123 -18.17 -8.64 -8.73
N ASP A 124 -17.61 -9.83 -8.92
CA ASP A 124 -18.22 -10.89 -9.70
C ASP A 124 -18.99 -11.93 -8.87
N GLY A 125 -18.91 -11.86 -7.54
CA GLY A 125 -19.69 -12.67 -6.61
C GLY A 125 -19.09 -14.05 -6.36
N ASP A 126 -17.80 -14.26 -6.61
CA ASP A 126 -17.13 -15.54 -6.44
C ASP A 126 -16.54 -15.76 -5.03
N GLY A 127 -16.61 -14.73 -4.19
CA GLY A 127 -16.22 -14.74 -2.80
C GLY A 127 -14.80 -14.22 -2.54
N ASP A 128 -14.06 -13.83 -3.58
CA ASP A 128 -12.75 -13.20 -3.43
C ASP A 128 -12.79 -11.67 -3.55
N THR A 129 -11.69 -11.01 -3.15
CA THR A 129 -11.62 -9.54 -3.13
C THR A 129 -10.98 -9.01 -4.41
N ASP A 130 -11.79 -8.43 -5.30
CA ASP A 130 -11.32 -7.74 -6.51
C ASP A 130 -10.80 -6.33 -6.23
N ILE A 131 -10.01 -5.79 -7.18
CA ILE A 131 -9.40 -4.46 -7.07
C ILE A 131 -9.80 -3.57 -8.26
N VAL A 132 -10.35 -2.39 -7.97
CA VAL A 132 -10.61 -1.33 -8.95
C VAL A 132 -9.58 -0.21 -8.83
N LEU A 133 -8.97 0.11 -9.97
CA LEU A 133 -7.87 1.07 -10.10
C LEU A 133 -8.24 2.15 -11.10
N ALA A 134 -8.43 3.37 -10.64
CA ALA A 134 -8.70 4.53 -11.50
C ALA A 134 -7.42 5.34 -11.68
N GLY A 135 -6.77 5.24 -12.85
CA GLY A 135 -5.48 5.87 -13.17
C GLY A 135 -5.53 6.78 -14.40
N LYS A 136 -4.36 7.31 -14.81
CA LYS A 136 -4.26 8.11 -16.05
C LYS A 136 -4.36 7.24 -17.31
N GLU A 137 -4.13 5.96 -17.15
CA GLU A 137 -4.21 4.92 -18.17
C GLU A 137 -5.65 4.44 -18.40
N GLY A 138 -6.61 4.87 -17.56
CA GLY A 138 -8.00 4.43 -17.57
C GLY A 138 -8.42 3.86 -16.22
N THR A 139 -9.66 3.36 -16.15
CA THR A 139 -10.13 2.56 -15.01
C THR A 139 -10.00 1.08 -15.36
N GLN A 140 -9.34 0.32 -14.49
CA GLN A 140 -9.11 -1.11 -14.66
C GLN A 140 -9.68 -1.86 -13.44
N ILE A 141 -10.20 -3.06 -13.68
CA ILE A 141 -10.60 -4.01 -12.65
C ILE A 141 -9.63 -5.19 -12.74
N LEU A 142 -9.06 -5.57 -11.61
CA LEU A 142 -8.25 -6.76 -11.45
C LEU A 142 -9.10 -7.77 -10.67
N PHE A 143 -9.57 -8.79 -11.38
CA PHE A 143 -10.27 -9.90 -10.75
C PHE A 143 -9.27 -10.77 -10.00
N SER A 144 -9.55 -11.06 -8.73
CA SER A 144 -8.73 -11.99 -7.98
C SER A 144 -8.96 -13.42 -8.49
N GLN A 145 -8.05 -14.32 -8.12
CA GLN A 145 -8.15 -15.77 -8.39
C GLN A 145 -7.77 -16.57 -7.13
N LEU A 146 -7.74 -15.90 -5.99
CA LEU A 146 -7.47 -16.49 -4.68
C LEU A 146 -8.77 -17.16 -4.22
N LYS A 147 -8.68 -18.40 -3.75
CA LYS A 147 -9.83 -19.17 -3.25
C LYS A 147 -9.65 -19.53 -1.80
#